data_AF-A0AA38HAE0-F1
#
_entry.id   AF-A0AA38HAE0-F1
#
_cell.length_a   1.000
_cell.length_b   1.000
_cell.length_c   1.000
_cell.angle_alpha   90.00
_cell.angle_beta   90.00
_cell.angle_gamma   90.00
#
_symmetry.space_group_name_H-M   'P 1'
#
loop_
_entity.id
_entity.type
_entity.pdbx_description
1 polymer ?
#
loop_
_entity_poly.entity_id
_entity_poly.type
_entity_poly.pdbx_seq_one_letter_code
_entity_poly.pdbx_strand_id
1 'polypeptide(L)'
;MAPPASEADSFLLLAASLLESLPSSSAVPDTLLMQLHAVFGPMLLSALQLIDRREVVLVSLPGGRTIYQVTSSTGQPYNLHTSLPPLMPPLIDQKRPEPEVARSPSPTPAPSDPFDATSAPALPVRQVIPPETITEADEAHQALLRVHKAKRARRMRLLAKSMGRMYCPCAGFLFNSIGGERNFLCKHLLAVLIAHHTEKMVRTEVYLPGLVELLGLGKKAGVGSSGGAGLVAA
;
A
#
# COMPACT_ATOMS: atom_id res chain seq x y z
N MET A 1 -1.14 33.25 -1.09
CA MET A 1 -1.77 33.25 -2.41
C MET A 1 -2.32 31.84 -2.63
N ALA A 2 -3.56 31.62 -2.21
CA ALA A 2 -4.22 30.33 -2.34
C ALA A 2 -4.24 29.90 -3.83
N PRO A 3 -3.90 28.64 -4.16
CA PRO A 3 -4.02 28.17 -5.52
C PRO A 3 -5.49 28.24 -5.95
N PRO A 4 -5.80 28.66 -7.20
CA PRO A 4 -7.14 28.52 -7.75
C PRO A 4 -7.59 27.06 -7.61
N ALA A 5 -8.89 26.82 -7.42
CA ALA A 5 -9.43 25.48 -7.14
C ALA A 5 -8.92 24.38 -8.09
N SER A 6 -8.61 24.72 -9.35
CA SER A 6 -8.01 23.83 -10.35
C SER A 6 -6.57 23.39 -10.04
N GLU A 7 -5.76 24.25 -9.43
CA GLU A 7 -4.38 23.93 -9.05
C GLU A 7 -4.34 23.04 -7.80
N ALA A 8 -5.21 23.29 -6.82
CA ALA A 8 -5.37 22.42 -5.66
C ALA A 8 -5.80 21.01 -6.08
N ASP A 9 -6.77 20.91 -7.00
CA ASP A 9 -7.19 19.63 -7.56
C ASP A 9 -6.05 18.93 -8.32
N SER A 10 -5.25 19.68 -9.07
CA SER A 10 -4.07 19.14 -9.78
C SER A 10 -3.01 18.60 -8.82
N PHE A 11 -2.73 19.33 -7.73
CA PHE A 11 -1.82 18.90 -6.68
C PHE A 11 -2.34 17.64 -5.96
N LEU A 12 -3.63 17.61 -5.59
CA LEU A 12 -4.23 16.45 -4.94
C LEU A 12 -4.22 15.21 -5.86
N LEU A 13 -4.41 15.40 -7.17
CA LEU A 13 -4.29 14.34 -8.15
C LEU A 13 -2.86 13.81 -8.28
N LEU A 14 -1.86 14.70 -8.28
CA LEU A 14 -0.44 14.30 -8.26
C LEU A 14 -0.11 13.51 -7.00
N ALA A 15 -0.50 14.02 -5.84
CA ALA A 15 -0.28 13.39 -4.55
C ALA A 15 -0.97 12.01 -4.49
N ALA A 16 -2.21 11.90 -4.95
CA ALA A 16 -2.93 10.63 -5.05
C ALA A 16 -2.23 9.65 -6.01
N SER A 17 -1.70 10.12 -7.15
CA SER A 17 -0.96 9.29 -8.09
C SER A 17 0.30 8.68 -7.48
N LEU A 18 1.07 9.47 -6.72
CA LEU A 18 2.27 9.02 -6.02
C LEU A 18 1.95 8.05 -4.88
N LEU A 19 0.86 8.26 -4.15
CA LEU A 19 0.40 7.33 -3.12
C LEU A 19 -0.07 6.01 -3.72
N GLU A 20 -0.75 6.04 -4.88
CA GLU A 20 -1.15 4.83 -5.62
C GLU A 20 0.03 4.08 -6.27
N SER A 21 1.20 4.72 -6.44
CA SER A 21 2.40 4.02 -6.91
C SER A 21 3.23 3.40 -5.80
N LEU A 22 2.84 3.59 -4.53
CA LEU A 22 3.49 2.93 -3.41
C LEU A 22 3.28 1.41 -3.50
N PRO A 23 4.35 0.61 -3.32
CA PRO A 23 4.22 -0.83 -3.25
C PRO A 23 3.55 -1.24 -1.93
N SER A 24 2.77 -2.31 -1.95
CA SER A 24 2.30 -3.02 -0.75
C SER A 24 3.44 -3.79 -0.04
N SER A 25 4.62 -3.86 -0.66
CA SER A 25 5.80 -4.56 -0.16
C SER A 25 6.64 -3.71 0.82
N SER A 26 7.48 -4.37 1.61
CA SER A 26 8.21 -3.77 2.73
C SER A 26 9.18 -2.65 2.33
N ALA A 27 9.75 -2.69 1.13
CA ALA A 27 10.71 -1.72 0.64
C ALA A 27 10.08 -0.74 -0.37
N VAL A 28 10.01 0.54 0.01
CA VAL A 28 9.64 1.63 -0.91
C VAL A 28 10.90 2.06 -1.67
N PRO A 29 10.89 2.12 -3.01
CA PRO A 29 12.07 2.51 -3.77
C PRO A 29 12.43 3.99 -3.52
N ASP A 30 13.74 4.28 -3.44
CA ASP A 30 14.28 5.61 -3.13
C ASP A 30 13.79 6.70 -4.09
N THR A 31 13.56 6.37 -5.35
CA THR A 31 13.04 7.29 -6.35
C THR A 31 11.63 7.78 -6.01
N LEU A 32 10.76 6.88 -5.54
CA LEU A 32 9.41 7.23 -5.06
C LEU A 32 9.49 8.02 -3.74
N LEU A 33 10.39 7.64 -2.83
CA LEU A 33 10.60 8.38 -1.58
C LEU A 33 11.05 9.82 -1.85
N MET A 34 11.96 10.02 -2.80
CA MET A 34 12.43 11.34 -3.20
C MET A 34 11.31 12.17 -3.85
N GLN A 35 10.48 11.57 -4.70
CA GLN A 35 9.30 12.23 -5.28
C GLN A 35 8.26 12.61 -4.21
N LEU A 36 7.97 11.71 -3.28
CA LEU A 36 7.09 11.98 -2.14
C LEU A 36 7.66 13.08 -1.25
N HIS A 37 8.98 13.10 -1.03
CA HIS A 37 9.64 14.13 -0.25
C HIS A 37 9.61 15.48 -0.96
N ALA A 38 9.70 15.51 -2.29
CA ALA A 38 9.54 16.75 -3.06
C ALA A 38 8.13 17.36 -2.90
N VAL A 39 7.09 16.51 -2.77
CA VAL A 39 5.69 16.95 -2.64
C VAL A 39 5.30 17.29 -1.19
N PHE A 40 5.68 16.45 -0.23
CA PHE A 40 5.26 16.59 1.18
C PHE A 40 6.35 17.20 2.08
N GLY A 41 7.57 17.35 1.57
CA GLY A 41 8.70 17.93 2.29
C GLY A 41 9.06 17.14 3.57
N PRO A 42 9.51 17.83 4.63
CA PRO A 42 9.98 17.20 5.87
C PRO A 42 8.87 16.46 6.65
N MET A 43 7.60 16.72 6.33
CA MET A 43 6.45 16.00 6.90
C MET A 43 6.52 14.50 6.60
N LEU A 44 7.06 14.12 5.44
CA LEU A 44 7.16 12.73 5.03
C LEU A 44 7.97 11.91 6.03
N LEU A 45 9.13 12.41 6.45
CA LEU A 45 10.00 11.66 7.35
C LEU A 45 9.32 11.42 8.71
N SER A 46 8.62 12.44 9.22
CA SER A 46 7.83 12.30 10.44
C SER A 46 6.67 11.30 10.29
N ALA A 47 6.03 11.28 9.11
CA ALA A 47 4.96 10.33 8.82
C ALA A 47 5.50 8.89 8.71
N LEU A 48 6.63 8.70 8.04
CA LEU A 48 7.31 7.40 7.94
C LEU A 48 7.76 6.87 9.30
N GLN A 49 8.28 7.73 10.18
CA GLN A 49 8.62 7.34 11.56
C GLN A 49 7.43 6.77 12.32
N LEU A 50 6.23 7.34 12.17
CA LEU A 50 5.01 6.83 12.81
C LEU A 50 4.64 5.43 12.28
N ILE A 51 4.87 5.19 10.99
CA ILE A 51 4.61 3.89 10.34
C ILE A 51 5.63 2.85 10.79
N ASP A 52 6.91 3.22 10.79
CA ASP A 52 8.01 2.32 11.19
C ASP A 52 7.88 1.88 12.66
N ARG A 53 7.40 2.77 13.53
CA ARG A 53 7.09 2.47 14.93
C ARG A 53 5.76 1.75 15.14
N ARG A 54 5.00 1.49 14.06
CA ARG A 54 3.67 0.86 14.10
C ARG A 54 2.67 1.63 14.98
N GLU A 55 2.77 2.95 15.00
CA GLU A 55 1.90 3.84 15.78
C GLU A 55 0.57 4.16 15.06
N VAL A 56 0.36 3.62 13.86
CA VAL A 56 -0.89 3.74 13.09
C VAL A 56 -1.74 2.49 13.32
N VAL A 57 -2.89 2.69 13.97
CA VAL A 57 -3.84 1.64 14.32
C VAL A 57 -5.14 1.82 13.55
N LEU A 58 -5.61 0.77 12.90
CA LEU A 58 -6.94 0.69 12.30
C LEU A 58 -7.86 -0.06 13.25
N VAL A 59 -8.83 0.66 13.80
CA VAL A 59 -9.79 0.10 14.74
C VAL A 59 -11.07 -0.29 14.01
N SER A 60 -11.46 -1.55 14.05
CA SER A 60 -12.77 -2.02 13.61
C SER A 60 -13.78 -1.92 14.75
N LEU A 61 -14.88 -1.20 14.51
CA LEU A 61 -15.99 -1.07 15.43
C LEU A 61 -17.07 -2.11 15.10
N PRO A 62 -17.84 -2.60 16.09
CA PRO A 62 -18.86 -3.64 15.90
C PRO A 62 -20.00 -3.23 14.95
N GLY A 63 -20.12 -1.95 14.62
CA GLY A 63 -21.05 -1.44 13.61
C GLY A 63 -20.49 -1.42 12.17
N GLY A 64 -19.39 -2.14 11.88
CA GLY A 64 -18.76 -2.19 10.57
C GLY A 64 -18.05 -0.89 10.15
N ARG A 65 -17.91 0.07 11.06
CA ARG A 65 -17.16 1.31 10.85
C ARG A 65 -15.71 1.09 11.24
N THR A 66 -14.80 1.74 10.53
CA THR A 66 -13.37 1.73 10.86
C THR A 66 -12.90 3.12 11.21
N ILE A 67 -12.06 3.25 12.22
CA ILE A 67 -11.45 4.52 12.64
C ILE A 67 -9.94 4.34 12.63
N TYR A 68 -9.24 5.32 12.07
CA TYR A 68 -7.79 5.37 12.14
C TYR A 68 -7.37 6.12 13.39
N GLN A 69 -6.45 5.53 14.13
CA GLN A 69 -5.83 6.13 15.29
C GLN A 69 -4.33 6.26 15.08
N VAL A 70 -3.78 7.37 15.54
CA VAL A 70 -2.35 7.62 15.48
C VAL A 70 -1.90 8.17 16.83
N THR A 71 -0.81 7.63 17.36
CA THR A 71 -0.25 8.08 18.64
C THR A 71 0.26 9.53 18.53
N SER A 72 -0.14 10.39 19.47
CA SER A 72 0.40 11.74 19.60
C SER A 72 1.74 11.73 20.34
N SER A 73 2.53 12.80 20.16
CA SER A 73 3.69 13.07 21.01
C SER A 73 3.35 13.22 22.50
N THR A 74 2.08 13.50 22.83
CA THR A 74 1.57 13.58 24.21
C THR A 74 1.09 12.22 24.76
N GLY A 75 1.26 11.14 24.01
CA GLY A 75 0.83 9.78 24.38
C GLY A 75 -0.67 9.51 24.25
N GLN A 76 -1.47 10.52 23.92
CA GLN A 76 -2.91 10.36 23.65
C GLN A 76 -3.13 10.03 22.16
N PRO A 77 -3.97 9.05 21.80
CA PRO A 77 -4.25 8.73 20.41
C PRO A 77 -5.12 9.82 19.76
N TYR A 78 -4.76 10.24 18.54
CA TYR A 78 -5.62 11.05 17.69
C TYR A 78 -6.58 10.15 16.92
N ASN A 79 -7.87 10.43 17.03
CA ASN A 79 -8.90 9.84 16.19
C ASN A 79 -8.98 10.61 14.86
N LEU A 80 -8.62 9.96 13.76
CA LEU A 80 -8.62 10.57 12.44
C LEU A 80 -9.90 10.22 11.69
N HIS A 81 -10.49 11.23 11.05
CA HIS A 81 -11.63 11.05 10.17
C HIS A 81 -11.15 11.00 8.72
N THR A 82 -11.13 9.81 8.14
CA THR A 82 -10.72 9.56 6.76
C THR A 82 -11.79 8.73 6.04
N SER A 83 -12.01 9.00 4.75
CA SER A 83 -12.92 8.22 3.90
C SER A 83 -12.12 7.54 2.80
N LEU A 84 -11.28 6.59 3.19
CA LEU A 84 -10.37 5.91 2.27
C LEU A 84 -11.12 4.86 1.44
N PRO A 85 -10.92 4.82 0.12
CA PRO A 85 -11.44 3.71 -0.68
C PRO A 85 -10.81 2.39 -0.18
N PRO A 86 -11.57 1.29 -0.15
CA PRO A 86 -11.05 -0.01 0.28
C PRO A 86 -9.83 -0.38 -0.56
N LEU A 87 -8.82 -0.95 0.09
CA LEU A 87 -7.67 -1.56 -0.58
C LEU A 87 -8.19 -2.65 -1.50
N MET A 88 -7.71 -2.66 -2.74
CA MET A 88 -8.00 -3.81 -3.58
C MET A 88 -7.35 -5.01 -2.90
N PRO A 89 -8.01 -6.18 -2.89
CA PRO A 89 -7.28 -7.42 -2.63
C PRO A 89 -6.08 -7.42 -3.59
N PRO A 90 -4.86 -7.77 -3.11
CA PRO A 90 -3.76 -8.00 -4.01
C PRO A 90 -4.26 -8.93 -5.10
N LEU A 91 -4.08 -8.53 -6.36
CA LEU A 91 -4.27 -9.46 -7.46
C LEU A 91 -3.32 -10.59 -7.11
N ILE A 92 -3.90 -11.75 -6.77
CA ILE A 92 -3.17 -12.99 -6.57
C ILE A 92 -2.19 -13.04 -7.72
N ASP A 93 -0.91 -12.91 -7.37
CA ASP A 93 0.19 -13.22 -8.24
C ASP A 93 -0.12 -14.63 -8.71
N GLN A 94 -0.64 -14.77 -9.93
CA GLN A 94 -0.78 -16.07 -10.55
C GLN A 94 0.65 -16.53 -10.65
N LYS A 95 1.03 -17.33 -9.65
CA LYS A 95 2.23 -18.13 -9.55
C LYS A 95 2.66 -18.40 -10.99
N ARG A 96 3.68 -17.64 -11.44
CA ARG A 96 4.44 -18.00 -12.63
C ARG A 96 4.69 -19.49 -12.45
N PRO A 97 4.18 -20.38 -13.34
CA PRO A 97 4.48 -21.79 -13.21
C PRO A 97 6.01 -21.86 -13.15
N GLU A 98 6.52 -22.30 -12.00
CA GLU A 98 7.92 -22.62 -11.83
C GLU A 98 8.24 -23.53 -13.01
N PRO A 99 9.23 -23.20 -13.88
CA PRO A 99 9.64 -24.15 -14.89
C PRO A 99 10.10 -25.37 -14.13
N GLU A 100 9.29 -26.42 -14.23
CA GLU A 100 9.54 -27.74 -13.68
C GLU A 100 10.92 -28.15 -14.20
N VAL A 101 11.93 -27.99 -13.36
CA VAL A 101 13.30 -28.41 -13.66
C VAL A 101 13.20 -29.91 -13.80
N ALA A 102 13.06 -30.35 -15.04
CA ALA A 102 13.07 -31.73 -15.44
C ALA A 102 14.27 -32.38 -14.76
N ARG A 103 13.96 -33.29 -13.83
CA ARG A 103 14.94 -34.19 -13.25
C ARG A 103 15.56 -34.97 -14.39
N SER A 104 16.78 -34.63 -14.77
CA SER A 104 17.62 -35.49 -15.58
C SER A 104 18.02 -36.70 -14.73
N PRO A 105 17.77 -37.95 -15.17
CA PRO A 105 18.36 -39.11 -14.52
C PRO A 105 19.86 -39.17 -14.84
N SER A 106 20.64 -39.47 -13.80
CA SER A 106 22.07 -39.75 -13.84
C SER A 106 22.44 -40.83 -14.87
N PRO A 107 23.49 -40.66 -15.69
CA PRO A 107 24.06 -41.78 -16.43
C PRO A 107 25.11 -42.52 -15.58
N THR A 108 24.86 -43.80 -15.34
CA THR A 108 25.87 -44.80 -14.95
C THR A 108 26.97 -44.88 -16.00
N PRO A 109 28.26 -45.00 -15.62
CA PRO A 109 29.33 -45.24 -16.59
C PRO A 109 29.39 -46.75 -16.95
N ALA A 110 29.35 -47.06 -18.24
CA ALA A 110 29.77 -48.35 -18.78
C ALA A 110 30.95 -48.14 -19.74
N PRO A 111 31.84 -49.14 -19.91
CA PRO A 111 33.20 -48.94 -20.37
C PRO A 111 33.31 -48.81 -21.89
N SER A 112 34.43 -48.19 -22.28
CA SER A 112 34.91 -47.93 -23.62
C SER A 112 35.03 -49.15 -24.51
N ASP A 113 34.50 -49.06 -25.73
CA ASP A 113 35.04 -49.73 -26.91
C ASP A 113 35.25 -48.70 -28.04
N PRO A 114 36.41 -48.69 -28.71
CA PRO A 114 36.69 -47.83 -29.84
C PRO A 114 36.44 -48.62 -31.13
N PHE A 115 35.66 -48.10 -32.10
CA PHE A 115 35.87 -48.25 -33.56
C PHE A 115 34.63 -47.73 -34.34
N ASP A 116 34.92 -47.18 -35.53
CA ASP A 116 34.05 -46.81 -36.65
C ASP A 116 33.17 -45.55 -36.52
N ALA A 117 33.50 -44.42 -37.15
CA ALA A 117 33.60 -44.11 -38.59
C ALA A 117 32.24 -43.74 -39.23
N THR A 118 32.22 -42.51 -39.77
CA THR A 118 31.39 -42.02 -40.89
C THR A 118 29.93 -41.68 -40.60
N SER A 119 29.63 -40.36 -40.53
CA SER A 119 28.68 -39.67 -41.43
C SER A 119 28.15 -38.37 -40.79
N ALA A 120 28.45 -37.21 -41.40
CA ALA A 120 27.55 -36.05 -41.36
C ALA A 120 26.41 -36.28 -42.38
N PRO A 121 25.36 -35.43 -42.53
CA PRO A 121 24.96 -34.21 -41.80
C PRO A 121 23.44 -34.16 -41.45
N ALA A 122 22.99 -33.20 -40.64
CA ALA A 122 21.67 -32.55 -40.79
C ALA A 122 21.54 -31.35 -39.84
N LEU A 123 21.46 -30.14 -40.38
CA LEU A 123 21.05 -28.95 -39.64
C LEU A 123 19.55 -29.07 -39.33
N PRO A 124 19.09 -28.78 -38.09
CA PRO A 124 17.67 -28.76 -37.80
C PRO A 124 17.01 -27.52 -38.43
N VAL A 125 16.04 -27.79 -39.30
CA VAL A 125 15.10 -26.83 -39.88
C VAL A 125 14.43 -26.04 -38.76
N ARG A 126 14.63 -24.72 -38.74
CA ARG A 126 13.90 -23.79 -37.88
C ARG A 126 12.44 -23.77 -38.33
N GLN A 127 11.57 -24.51 -37.64
CA GLN A 127 10.13 -24.41 -37.84
C GLN A 127 9.66 -23.01 -37.46
N VAL A 128 9.16 -22.29 -38.46
CA VAL A 128 8.46 -21.01 -38.31
C VAL A 128 7.06 -21.32 -37.80
N ILE A 129 6.75 -20.84 -36.60
CA ILE A 129 5.41 -20.95 -36.00
C ILE A 129 4.44 -20.05 -36.79
N PRO A 130 3.23 -20.50 -37.17
CA PRO A 130 2.27 -19.68 -37.94
C PRO A 130 1.70 -18.49 -37.13
N PRO A 131 1.42 -17.34 -37.74
CA PRO A 131 1.08 -16.09 -37.04
C PRO A 131 -0.40 -15.86 -36.69
N GLU A 132 -1.30 -16.86 -36.73
CA GLU A 132 -2.76 -16.59 -36.75
C GLU A 132 -3.51 -16.73 -35.41
N THR A 133 -2.84 -16.98 -34.28
CA THR A 133 -3.50 -17.08 -32.95
C THR A 133 -3.13 -15.97 -31.97
N ILE A 134 -2.37 -14.97 -32.42
CA ILE A 134 -1.77 -13.94 -31.56
C ILE A 134 -2.71 -12.72 -31.38
N THR A 135 -3.63 -12.46 -32.31
CA THR A 135 -4.48 -11.25 -32.28
C THR A 135 -5.55 -11.27 -31.19
N GLU A 136 -6.26 -12.38 -31.00
CA GLU A 136 -7.36 -12.46 -30.03
C GLU A 136 -6.86 -12.47 -28.57
N ALA A 137 -5.74 -13.15 -28.32
CA ALA A 137 -5.09 -13.17 -27.00
C ALA A 137 -4.52 -11.80 -26.62
N ASP A 138 -3.91 -11.10 -27.59
CA ASP A 138 -3.38 -9.74 -27.39
C ASP A 138 -4.51 -8.71 -27.21
N GLU A 139 -5.63 -8.85 -27.92
CA GLU A 139 -6.80 -7.99 -27.75
C GLU A 139 -7.45 -8.15 -26.37
N ALA A 140 -7.63 -9.39 -25.90
CA ALA A 140 -8.13 -9.66 -24.56
C ALA A 140 -7.18 -9.11 -23.47
N HIS A 141 -5.87 -9.28 -23.65
CA HIS A 141 -4.85 -8.72 -22.75
C HIS A 141 -4.89 -7.18 -22.74
N GLN A 142 -4.98 -6.54 -23.90
CA GLN A 142 -5.11 -5.09 -24.01
C GLN A 142 -6.42 -4.57 -23.39
N ALA A 143 -7.53 -5.28 -23.58
CA ALA A 143 -8.81 -4.94 -22.96
C ALA A 143 -8.72 -5.00 -21.42
N LEU A 144 -8.10 -6.04 -20.87
CA LEU A 144 -7.84 -6.16 -19.42
C LEU A 144 -6.97 -5.01 -18.90
N LEU A 145 -5.89 -4.67 -19.60
CA LEU A 145 -5.03 -3.54 -19.25
C LEU A 145 -5.80 -2.20 -19.26
N ARG A 146 -6.68 -1.98 -20.24
CA ARG A 146 -7.54 -0.78 -20.30
C ARG A 146 -8.48 -0.70 -19.11
N VAL A 147 -9.13 -1.82 -18.74
CA VAL A 147 -10.00 -1.91 -17.57
C VAL A 147 -9.22 -1.62 -16.28
N HIS A 148 -8.01 -2.17 -16.13
CA HIS A 148 -7.15 -1.94 -14.97
C HIS A 148 -6.71 -0.48 -14.87
N LYS A 149 -6.31 0.13 -16.00
CA LYS A 149 -5.95 1.55 -16.07
C LYS A 149 -7.12 2.45 -15.69
N ALA A 150 -8.32 2.15 -16.17
CA ALA A 150 -9.54 2.89 -15.82
C ALA A 150 -9.88 2.75 -14.32
N LYS A 151 -9.74 1.55 -13.75
CA LYS A 151 -9.97 1.30 -12.32
C LYS A 151 -8.98 2.08 -11.44
N ARG A 152 -7.69 2.06 -11.80
CA ARG A 152 -6.63 2.84 -11.13
C ARG A 152 -6.91 4.34 -11.21
N ALA A 153 -7.26 4.86 -12.39
CA ALA A 153 -7.58 6.27 -12.58
C ALA A 153 -8.80 6.71 -11.76
N ARG A 154 -9.85 5.86 -11.68
CA ARG A 154 -11.02 6.12 -10.84
C ARG A 154 -10.63 6.19 -9.36
N ARG A 155 -9.79 5.26 -8.90
CA ARG A 155 -9.32 5.21 -7.51
C ARG A 155 -8.48 6.42 -7.15
N MET A 156 -7.54 6.81 -8.01
CA MET A 156 -6.74 8.03 -7.86
C MET A 156 -7.62 9.27 -7.69
N ARG A 157 -8.68 9.42 -8.50
CA ARG A 157 -9.63 10.53 -8.37
C ARG A 157 -10.43 10.47 -7.06
N LEU A 158 -10.85 9.29 -6.63
CA LEU A 158 -11.55 9.12 -5.35
C LEU A 158 -10.64 9.44 -4.16
N LEU A 159 -9.38 9.03 -4.22
CA LEU A 159 -8.37 9.34 -3.21
C LEU A 159 -8.13 10.85 -3.13
N ALA A 160 -7.87 11.51 -4.26
CA ALA A 160 -7.71 12.96 -4.32
C ALA A 160 -8.91 13.71 -3.70
N LYS A 161 -10.14 13.30 -4.04
CA LYS A 161 -11.37 13.87 -3.47
C LYS A 161 -11.50 13.61 -1.97
N SER A 162 -11.08 12.45 -1.50
CA SER A 162 -11.09 12.09 -0.08
C SER A 162 -10.09 12.92 0.71
N MET A 163 -8.88 13.12 0.16
CA MET A 163 -7.79 13.86 0.81
C MET A 163 -8.20 15.29 1.21
N GLY A 164 -8.98 15.97 0.37
CA GLY A 164 -9.51 17.31 0.67
C GLY A 164 -10.63 17.34 1.73
N ARG A 165 -11.09 16.19 2.22
CA ARG A 165 -12.18 16.05 3.19
C ARG A 165 -11.76 15.34 4.48
N MET A 166 -10.48 15.01 4.62
CA MET A 166 -9.98 14.37 5.83
C MET A 166 -9.78 15.38 6.95
N TYR A 167 -9.90 14.91 8.19
CA TYR A 167 -9.71 15.74 9.36
C TYR A 167 -8.83 15.04 10.40
N CYS A 168 -7.92 15.82 10.98
CA CYS A 168 -7.12 15.40 12.12
C CYS A 168 -7.19 16.44 13.24
N PRO A 169 -7.49 16.05 14.50
CA PRO A 169 -7.57 16.97 15.63
C PRO A 169 -6.20 17.44 16.15
N CYS A 170 -5.13 17.37 15.35
CA CYS A 170 -3.81 17.83 15.77
C CYS A 170 -3.60 19.32 15.47
N ALA A 171 -2.80 19.99 16.31
CA ALA A 171 -2.42 21.39 16.09
C ALA A 171 -1.80 21.60 14.70
N GLY A 172 -1.00 20.64 14.22
CA GLY A 172 -0.37 20.70 12.90
C GLY A 172 -1.37 20.75 11.75
N PHE A 173 -2.55 20.14 11.86
CA PHE A 173 -3.59 20.21 10.85
C PHE A 173 -4.29 21.57 10.88
N LEU A 174 -4.62 22.05 12.08
CA LEU A 174 -5.25 23.37 12.25
C LEU A 174 -4.36 24.49 11.70
N PHE A 175 -3.06 24.49 12.02
CA PHE A 175 -2.15 25.55 11.59
C PHE A 175 -1.65 25.43 10.14
N ASN A 176 -1.43 24.21 9.62
CA ASN A 176 -0.86 24.03 8.29
C ASN A 176 -1.87 23.76 7.18
N SER A 177 -3.06 23.25 7.52
CA SER A 177 -4.07 22.82 6.54
C SER A 177 -5.33 23.69 6.56
N ILE A 178 -5.74 24.20 7.73
CA ILE A 178 -6.89 25.12 7.85
C ILE A 178 -6.42 26.58 7.87
N GLY A 179 -5.43 26.92 8.70
CA GLY A 179 -4.94 28.28 8.90
C GLY A 179 -3.77 28.67 8.00
N GLY A 180 -3.13 27.72 7.32
CA GLY A 180 -1.98 27.94 6.48
C GLY A 180 -2.20 27.37 5.07
N GLU A 181 -1.83 28.10 4.03
CA GLU A 181 -1.98 27.66 2.63
C GLU A 181 -0.90 26.64 2.19
N ARG A 182 -0.14 26.06 3.12
CA ARG A 182 1.11 25.34 2.79
C ARG A 182 0.91 23.86 2.54
N ASN A 183 0.02 23.16 3.28
CA ASN A 183 -0.13 21.71 3.17
C ASN A 183 -1.56 21.25 3.50
N PHE A 184 -2.21 20.51 2.60
CA PHE A 184 -3.56 19.96 2.81
C PHE A 184 -3.62 18.80 3.82
N LEU A 185 -2.47 18.28 4.25
CA LEU A 185 -2.35 17.16 5.16
C LEU A 185 -1.45 17.50 6.34
N CYS A 186 -1.65 16.82 7.46
CA CYS A 186 -0.68 16.76 8.54
C CYS A 186 0.10 15.45 8.48
N LYS A 187 1.20 15.36 9.26
CA LYS A 187 2.00 14.14 9.35
C LYS A 187 1.19 12.90 9.74
N HIS A 188 0.14 13.04 10.55
CA HIS A 188 -0.71 11.91 10.97
C HIS A 188 -1.60 11.43 9.83
N LEU A 189 -2.22 12.34 9.08
CA LEU A 189 -3.02 11.99 7.89
C LEU A 189 -2.14 11.37 6.81
N LEU A 190 -0.94 11.91 6.59
CA LEU A 190 0.03 11.35 5.66
C LEU A 190 0.47 9.95 6.11
N ALA A 191 0.72 9.74 7.40
CA ALA A 191 1.07 8.43 7.94
C ALA A 191 -0.05 7.40 7.69
N VAL A 192 -1.31 7.78 7.96
CA VAL A 192 -2.47 6.92 7.68
C VAL A 192 -2.61 6.60 6.20
N LEU A 193 -2.42 7.57 5.31
CA LEU A 193 -2.50 7.36 3.87
C LEU A 193 -1.45 6.37 3.37
N ILE A 194 -0.21 6.53 3.80
CA ILE A 194 0.89 5.65 3.42
C ILE A 194 0.69 4.27 4.05
N ALA A 195 0.31 4.19 5.33
CA ALA A 195 0.01 2.93 6.02
C ALA A 195 -1.15 2.16 5.36
N HIS A 196 -2.17 2.88 4.87
CA HIS A 196 -3.27 2.31 4.08
C HIS A 196 -2.71 1.67 2.80
N HIS A 197 -1.94 2.40 1.99
CA HIS A 197 -1.44 1.88 0.72
C HIS A 197 -0.39 0.77 0.86
N THR A 198 0.42 0.85 1.92
CA THR A 198 1.48 -0.13 2.20
C THR A 198 0.97 -1.31 3.05
N GLU A 199 -0.29 -1.30 3.48
CA GLU A 199 -0.87 -2.26 4.43
C GLU A 199 -0.10 -2.40 5.77
N LYS A 200 0.77 -1.42 6.10
CA LYS A 200 1.56 -1.37 7.34
C LYS A 200 0.79 -0.69 8.47
N MET A 201 -0.34 -1.26 8.86
CA MET A 201 -1.16 -0.75 9.97
C MET A 201 -1.52 -1.87 10.95
N VAL A 202 -1.50 -1.55 12.24
CA VAL A 202 -1.94 -2.48 13.29
C VAL A 202 -3.47 -2.52 13.26
N ARG A 203 -4.06 -3.70 13.08
CA ARG A 203 -5.53 -3.84 13.10
C ARG A 203 -5.94 -4.28 14.50
N THR A 204 -6.94 -3.59 15.05
CA THR A 204 -7.49 -3.90 16.37
C THR A 204 -9.01 -3.93 16.29
N GLU A 205 -9.62 -4.98 16.80
CA GLU A 205 -11.07 -5.04 16.95
C GLU A 205 -11.43 -4.65 18.37
N VAL A 206 -12.33 -3.69 18.54
CA VAL A 206 -12.67 -3.17 19.87
C VAL A 206 -14.11 -3.53 20.22
N TYR A 207 -14.26 -4.36 21.25
CA TYR A 207 -15.54 -4.66 21.89
C TYR A 207 -16.00 -3.48 22.77
N LEU A 208 -17.30 -3.36 23.03
CA LEU A 208 -17.96 -2.26 23.76
C LEU A 208 -17.18 -1.64 24.95
N PRO A 209 -16.49 -2.40 25.82
CA PRO A 209 -15.70 -1.83 26.92
C PRO A 209 -14.50 -0.98 26.44
N GLY A 210 -13.79 -1.44 25.41
CA GLY A 210 -12.64 -0.73 24.86
C GLY A 210 -13.03 0.51 24.07
N LEU A 211 -14.28 0.61 23.57
CA LEU A 211 -14.77 1.80 22.86
C LEU A 211 -14.86 3.02 23.79
N VAL A 212 -15.14 2.81 25.08
CA VAL A 212 -15.24 3.89 26.07
C VAL A 212 -13.87 4.51 26.34
N GLU A 213 -12.84 3.68 26.40
CA GLU A 213 -11.43 4.11 26.50
C GLU A 213 -10.98 4.78 25.19
N LEU A 214 -11.35 4.20 24.04
CA LEU A 214 -11.05 4.70 22.70
C LEU A 214 -11.60 6.10 22.41
N LEU A 215 -12.83 6.36 22.87
CA LEU A 215 -13.53 7.64 22.69
C LEU A 215 -13.18 8.66 23.79
N GLY A 216 -12.28 8.32 24.72
CA GLY A 216 -11.94 9.19 25.85
C GLY A 216 -13.13 9.47 26.78
N LEU A 217 -14.17 8.63 26.73
CA LEU A 217 -15.36 8.71 27.58
C LEU A 217 -15.14 8.03 28.93
N GLY A 218 -14.03 7.31 29.10
CA GLY A 218 -13.55 6.81 30.38
C GLY A 218 -13.18 7.99 31.28
N LYS A 219 -14.03 8.29 32.26
CA LYS A 219 -13.67 9.17 33.39
C LYS A 219 -12.30 8.74 33.91
N LYS A 220 -11.36 9.68 34.06
CA LYS A 220 -10.20 9.48 34.95
C LYS A 220 -10.73 9.27 36.37
N ALA A 221 -11.08 8.04 36.71
CA ALA A 221 -11.16 7.62 38.08
C ALA A 221 -9.72 7.54 38.57
N GLY A 222 -9.25 8.61 39.22
CA GLY A 222 -7.98 8.56 39.92
C GLY A 222 -8.10 7.57 41.07
N VAL A 223 -7.42 6.42 40.97
CA VAL A 223 -6.87 5.62 42.08
C VAL A 223 -5.72 4.81 41.49
N GLY A 224 -4.58 4.78 42.17
CA GLY A 224 -3.37 4.08 41.74
C GLY A 224 -3.43 2.55 41.87
N SER A 225 -2.27 1.97 41.54
CA SER A 225 -1.85 0.58 41.80
C SER A 225 -2.13 -0.46 40.71
N SER A 226 -1.02 -0.91 40.09
CA SER A 226 -0.64 -2.30 39.80
C SER A 226 -1.63 -3.27 39.15
N GLY A 227 -1.25 -3.83 38.00
CA GLY A 227 -1.72 -5.15 37.57
C GLY A 227 -1.72 -5.29 36.06
N GLY A 228 -0.80 -6.09 35.52
CA GLY A 228 -0.69 -6.36 34.10
C GLY A 228 -1.80 -7.28 33.56
N ALA A 229 -1.97 -7.23 32.24
CA ALA A 229 -2.51 -8.22 31.30
C ALA A 229 -3.07 -7.43 30.11
N GLY A 230 -2.96 -7.81 28.86
CA GLY A 230 -2.34 -8.96 28.21
C GLY A 230 -2.42 -8.65 26.72
N LEU A 231 -1.27 -8.67 26.06
CA LEU A 231 -1.16 -8.52 24.62
C LEU A 231 -1.66 -9.84 24.01
N VAL A 232 -2.86 -9.87 23.43
CA VAL A 232 -3.29 -11.00 22.60
C VAL A 232 -3.09 -10.59 21.15
N ALA A 233 -2.01 -11.09 20.57
CA ALA A 233 -1.80 -11.11 19.13
C ALA A 233 -2.65 -12.24 18.54
N ALA A 234 -3.49 -11.91 17.56
CA ALA A 234 -4.03 -12.81 16.57
C ALA A 234 -4.19 -12.03 15.26
#